data_AF-A0AAU3MAG6-F1
#
_entry.id   AF-A0AAU3MAG6-F1
#
_cell.length_a   1.000
_cell.length_b   1.000
_cell.length_c   1.000
_cell.angle_alpha   90.00
_cell.angle_beta   90.00
_cell.angle_gamma   90.00
#
_symmetry.space_group_name_H-M   'P 1'
#
loop_
_entity.id
_entity.type
_entity.pdbx_description
1 polymer ?
#
loop_
_entity_poly.entity_id
_entity_poly.type
_entity_poly.pdbx_seq_one_letter_code
_entity_poly.pdbx_strand_id
1 'polypeptide(L)'
;MTDDPRSALRASIRGFERTRNVLAAPGRRLVLLHSTEPLLLLADSGVALRRKYGSFCLTPPLLPEPIEVFAPLSPNCLLISTPRTHHRPHEGLTRKIAAKGNAGAVAWCQDAVYRLPSMPWPAHRLLAKTSLEVRPPRLSAVPAQHPPGPLAAHPEIHRDDLRAILEQLAAVHSDPPTPGAEQTGRR
;
A
#
# COMPACT_ATOMS: atom_id res chain seq x y z
N MET A 1 -5.94 12.84 24.58
CA MET A 1 -5.56 11.75 23.66
C MET A 1 -4.16 12.03 23.18
N THR A 2 -3.17 11.32 23.73
CA THR A 2 -1.76 11.50 23.39
C THR A 2 -1.47 10.60 22.20
N ASP A 3 -1.16 11.18 21.04
CA ASP A 3 -0.77 10.41 19.85
C ASP A 3 0.45 9.55 20.19
N ASP A 4 0.32 8.22 20.07
CA ASP A 4 1.44 7.31 20.30
C ASP A 4 2.53 7.62 19.27
N PRO A 5 3.74 8.08 19.69
CA PRO A 5 4.80 8.48 18.78
C PRO A 5 5.33 7.32 17.93
N ARG A 6 5.04 6.06 18.32
CA ARG A 6 5.43 4.85 17.58
C ARG A 6 4.38 4.43 16.54
N SER A 7 3.23 5.10 16.49
CA SER A 7 2.15 4.80 15.54
C SER A 7 2.62 4.88 14.09
N ALA A 8 3.37 5.92 13.72
CA ALA A 8 3.94 6.10 12.39
C ALA A 8 4.91 4.97 12.02
N LEU A 9 5.80 4.57 12.95
CA LEU A 9 6.75 3.47 12.73
C LEU A 9 6.03 2.14 12.53
N ARG A 10 5.03 1.81 13.35
CA ARG A 10 4.24 0.58 13.19
C ARG A 10 3.46 0.56 11.89
N ALA A 11 2.94 1.72 11.44
CA ALA A 11 2.27 1.84 10.16
C ALA A 11 3.23 1.54 8.99
N SER A 12 4.46 2.07 9.04
CA SER A 12 5.52 1.80 8.06
C SER A 12 5.93 0.33 8.03
N ILE A 13 6.16 -0.30 9.20
CA ILE A 13 6.51 -1.73 9.28
C ILE A 13 5.40 -2.59 8.68
N ARG A 14 4.14 -2.36 9.05
CA ARG A 14 2.99 -3.09 8.47
C ARG A 14 2.84 -2.80 6.97
N GLY A 15 3.19 -1.60 6.50
CA GLY A 15 3.21 -1.25 5.08
C GLY A 15 4.27 -2.03 4.31
N PHE A 16 5.47 -2.14 4.88
CA PHE A 16 6.57 -2.92 4.33
C PHE A 16 6.22 -4.41 4.25
N GLU A 17 5.77 -5.01 5.36
CA GLU A 17 5.43 -6.44 5.38
C GLU A 17 4.32 -6.79 4.38
N ARG A 18 3.30 -5.93 4.26
CA ARG A 18 2.24 -6.11 3.27
C ARG A 18 2.77 -6.03 1.84
N THR A 19 3.65 -5.08 1.56
CA THR A 19 4.30 -4.97 0.24
C THR A 19 5.13 -6.20 -0.06
N ARG A 20 5.95 -6.67 0.90
CA ARG A 20 6.73 -7.91 0.78
C ARG A 20 5.83 -9.11 0.45
N ASN A 21 4.74 -9.28 1.19
CA ASN A 21 3.82 -10.41 1.00
C ASN A 21 3.14 -10.37 -0.38
N VAL A 22 2.76 -9.18 -0.87
CA VAL A 22 2.23 -9.06 -2.24
C VAL A 22 3.30 -9.40 -3.26
N LEU A 23 4.52 -8.89 -3.12
CA LEU A 23 5.61 -9.18 -4.06
C LEU A 23 5.97 -10.67 -4.08
N ALA A 24 5.79 -11.37 -2.95
CA ALA A 24 6.01 -12.80 -2.79
C ALA A 24 4.75 -13.67 -3.05
N ALA A 25 3.63 -13.07 -3.47
CA ALA A 25 2.40 -13.84 -3.67
C ALA A 25 2.55 -14.91 -4.77
N PRO A 26 1.96 -16.11 -4.61
CA PRO A 26 1.98 -17.15 -5.64
C PRO A 26 1.48 -16.62 -7.00
N GLY A 27 2.10 -17.06 -8.09
CA GLY A 27 1.75 -16.62 -9.44
C GLY A 27 2.32 -15.26 -9.86
N ARG A 28 2.94 -14.51 -8.94
CA ARG A 28 3.76 -13.35 -9.29
C ARG A 28 5.21 -13.76 -9.50
N ARG A 29 5.88 -13.02 -10.37
CA ARG A 29 7.30 -13.19 -10.62
C ARG A 29 8.01 -11.86 -10.68
N LEU A 30 9.29 -11.90 -10.36
CA LEU A 30 10.22 -10.81 -10.53
C LEU A 30 10.96 -11.00 -11.86
N VAL A 31 10.98 -9.96 -12.67
CA VAL A 31 11.67 -9.94 -13.96
C VAL A 31 12.61 -8.75 -13.96
N LEU A 32 13.91 -9.02 -14.11
CA LEU A 32 14.94 -8.00 -14.23
C LEU A 32 15.29 -7.82 -15.71
N LEU A 33 15.12 -6.61 -16.22
CA LEU A 33 15.37 -6.26 -17.62
C LEU A 33 16.53 -5.27 -17.70
N HIS A 34 17.43 -5.52 -18.66
CA HIS A 34 18.62 -4.68 -18.88
C HIS A 34 18.64 -4.11 -20.30
N SER A 35 19.19 -2.91 -20.44
CA SER A 35 19.48 -2.26 -21.72
C SER A 35 20.93 -1.79 -21.75
N THR A 36 21.56 -1.84 -22.91
CA THR A 36 22.88 -1.22 -23.14
C THR A 36 22.79 0.31 -23.17
N GLU A 37 21.67 0.86 -23.66
CA GLU A 37 21.37 2.30 -23.65
C GLU A 37 20.62 2.71 -22.37
N PRO A 38 20.84 3.93 -21.84
CA PRO A 38 20.04 4.48 -20.76
C PRO A 38 18.64 4.83 -21.28
N LEU A 39 17.62 4.17 -20.74
CA LEU A 39 16.22 4.31 -21.15
C LEU A 39 15.29 4.76 -20.02
N LEU A 40 15.74 4.74 -18.76
CA LEU A 40 14.91 4.97 -17.59
C LEU A 40 15.21 6.29 -16.88
N LEU A 41 14.13 6.93 -16.44
CA LEU A 41 14.16 7.99 -15.46
C LEU A 41 14.16 7.39 -14.05
N LEU A 42 14.89 8.01 -13.12
CA LEU A 42 14.83 7.69 -11.70
C LEU A 42 14.01 8.77 -10.99
N ALA A 43 13.01 8.39 -10.20
CA ALA A 43 12.24 9.32 -9.39
C ALA A 43 12.46 9.03 -7.90
N ASP A 44 12.27 10.03 -7.07
CA ASP A 44 12.27 9.95 -5.61
C ASP A 44 11.35 8.85 -5.03
N SER A 45 10.22 8.57 -5.68
CA SER A 45 9.31 7.48 -5.31
C SER A 45 9.90 6.07 -5.53
N GLY A 46 10.92 5.94 -6.40
CA GLY A 46 11.61 4.68 -6.71
C GLY A 46 10.79 3.59 -7.42
N VAL A 47 9.46 3.71 -7.44
CA VAL A 47 8.54 2.66 -7.90
C VAL A 47 7.28 3.25 -8.53
N ALA A 48 6.83 2.65 -9.63
CA ALA A 48 5.58 2.94 -10.31
C ALA A 48 4.61 1.75 -10.24
N LEU A 49 3.38 2.00 -9.77
CA LEU A 49 2.32 0.99 -9.72
C LEU A 49 1.36 1.16 -10.89
N ARG A 50 1.31 0.17 -11.79
CA ARG A 50 0.50 0.21 -13.02
C ARG A 50 -0.65 -0.78 -12.96
N ARG A 51 -1.89 -0.30 -13.12
CA ARG A 51 -3.10 -1.13 -13.22
C ARG A 51 -3.26 -1.72 -14.61
N LYS A 52 -4.16 -2.71 -14.74
CA LYS A 52 -4.51 -3.35 -16.03
C LYS A 52 -4.91 -2.34 -17.12
N TYR A 53 -5.65 -1.30 -16.76
CA TYR A 53 -6.14 -0.26 -17.67
C TYR A 53 -5.13 0.87 -17.94
N GLY A 54 -3.88 0.73 -17.49
CA GLY A 54 -2.82 1.71 -17.72
C GLY A 54 -2.81 2.91 -16.76
N SER A 55 -3.77 3.00 -15.85
CA SER A 55 -3.76 4.00 -14.77
C SER A 55 -2.75 3.64 -13.68
N PHE A 56 -2.27 4.65 -12.95
CA PHE A 56 -1.37 4.48 -11.82
C PHE A 56 -2.05 4.79 -10.49
N CYS A 57 -1.62 4.16 -9.38
CA CYS A 57 -2.40 4.12 -8.13
C CYS A 57 -1.62 4.52 -6.88
N LEU A 58 -1.91 5.69 -6.31
CA LEU A 58 -1.10 6.47 -5.34
C LEU A 58 -1.00 5.92 -3.92
N THR A 59 -1.96 5.12 -3.50
CA THR A 59 -1.95 4.49 -2.18
C THR A 59 -1.40 3.08 -2.33
N PRO A 60 -0.97 2.42 -1.23
CA PRO A 60 -1.02 0.98 -1.16
C PRO A 60 -2.42 0.58 -0.63
N PRO A 61 -3.56 0.72 -1.37
CA PRO A 61 -4.72 -0.04 -0.99
C PRO A 61 -4.44 -1.44 -1.52
N LEU A 62 -3.95 -2.33 -0.66
CA LEU A 62 -3.89 -3.78 -0.90
C LEU A 62 -3.59 -4.11 -2.36
N LEU A 63 -2.39 -3.82 -2.88
CA LEU A 63 -1.98 -3.99 -4.29
C LEU A 63 -2.81 -5.09 -4.97
N PRO A 64 -3.91 -4.76 -5.67
CA PRO A 64 -4.79 -5.80 -6.17
C PRO A 64 -3.99 -6.69 -7.12
N GLU A 65 -4.27 -7.99 -7.07
CA GLU A 65 -3.56 -9.04 -7.80
C GLU A 65 -3.14 -8.69 -9.25
N PRO A 66 -3.94 -7.96 -10.07
CA PRO A 66 -3.54 -7.57 -11.43
C PRO A 66 -2.52 -6.41 -11.56
N ILE A 67 -2.03 -5.80 -10.47
CA ILE A 67 -1.09 -4.67 -10.56
C ILE A 67 0.32 -5.15 -10.94
N GLU A 68 0.91 -4.43 -11.88
CA GLU A 68 2.34 -4.52 -12.21
C GLU A 68 3.11 -3.42 -11.48
N VAL A 69 4.23 -3.80 -10.89
CA VAL A 69 5.14 -2.89 -10.19
C VAL A 69 6.36 -2.72 -11.08
N PHE A 70 6.67 -1.48 -11.44
CA PHE A 70 7.84 -1.09 -12.22
C PHE A 70 8.79 -0.33 -11.31
N ALA A 71 9.97 -0.87 -11.04
CA ALA A 71 10.97 -0.27 -10.17
C ALA A 71 12.26 -0.02 -10.97
N PRO A 72 12.44 1.19 -11.52
CA PRO A 72 13.70 1.59 -12.14
C PRO A 72 14.82 1.56 -11.10
N LEU A 73 15.82 0.69 -11.28
CA LEU A 73 16.96 0.54 -10.36
C LEU A 73 18.14 1.40 -10.81
N SER A 74 18.29 1.58 -12.12
CA SER A 74 19.27 2.46 -12.75
C SER A 74 18.73 2.93 -14.10
N PRO A 75 19.39 3.87 -14.81
CA PRO A 75 18.97 4.29 -16.14
C PRO A 75 18.87 3.14 -17.17
N ASN A 76 19.52 2.01 -16.90
CA ASN A 76 19.63 0.86 -17.79
C ASN A 76 18.92 -0.41 -17.26
N CYS A 77 18.39 -0.36 -16.03
CA CYS A 77 17.91 -1.55 -15.33
C CYS A 77 16.52 -1.33 -14.71
N LEU A 78 15.58 -2.22 -15.06
CA LEU A 78 14.21 -2.20 -14.57
C LEU A 78 13.88 -3.53 -13.89
N LEU A 79 13.45 -3.47 -12.64
CA LEU A 79 12.80 -4.59 -11.97
C LEU A 79 11.29 -4.50 -12.15
N ILE A 80 10.67 -5.59 -12.58
CA ILE A 80 9.21 -5.70 -12.73
C ILE A 80 8.71 -6.81 -11.79
N SER A 81 7.76 -6.48 -10.91
CA SER A 81 6.92 -7.49 -10.27
C SER A 81 5.59 -7.56 -10.99
N THR A 82 5.27 -8.71 -11.57
CA THR A 82 4.07 -8.87 -12.41
C THR A 82 3.44 -10.24 -12.21
N PRO A 83 2.09 -10.34 -12.22
CA PRO A 83 1.38 -11.61 -12.34
C PRO A 83 1.36 -12.12 -13.79
N ARG A 84 1.83 -11.33 -14.76
CA ARG A 84 1.69 -11.63 -16.19
C ARG A 84 2.89 -12.38 -16.73
N THR A 85 2.64 -13.38 -17.58
CA THR A 85 3.64 -14.28 -18.18
C THR A 85 4.36 -13.72 -19.42
N HIS A 86 3.91 -12.57 -19.95
CA HIS A 86 4.49 -11.96 -21.15
C HIS A 86 5.88 -11.30 -20.99
N HIS A 87 6.29 -10.88 -19.79
CA HIS A 87 7.62 -10.30 -19.54
C HIS A 87 8.70 -11.38 -19.37
N ARG A 88 9.64 -11.56 -20.29
CA ARG A 88 10.67 -12.61 -20.12
C ARG A 88 11.99 -12.02 -19.61
N PRO A 89 12.71 -12.67 -18.68
CA PRO A 89 14.03 -12.19 -18.22
C PRO A 89 15.07 -12.06 -19.34
N HIS A 90 14.93 -12.87 -20.38
CA HIS A 90 15.80 -12.87 -21.55
C HIS A 90 15.44 -11.75 -22.55
N GLU A 91 14.26 -11.14 -22.42
CA GLU A 91 13.93 -9.96 -23.20
C GLU A 91 14.71 -8.78 -22.64
N GLY A 92 15.39 -8.02 -23.51
CA GLY A 92 16.03 -6.78 -23.09
C GLY A 92 15.00 -5.74 -22.65
N LEU A 93 15.45 -4.75 -21.88
CA LEU A 93 14.66 -3.56 -21.59
C LEU A 93 14.47 -2.77 -22.89
N THR A 94 13.28 -2.85 -23.46
CA THR A 94 12.92 -2.10 -24.67
C THR A 94 12.41 -0.70 -24.35
N ARG A 95 12.49 0.22 -25.32
CA ARG A 95 11.91 1.58 -25.22
C ARG A 95 10.43 1.56 -24.85
N LYS A 96 9.66 0.59 -25.35
CA LYS A 96 8.22 0.42 -25.05
C LYS A 96 7.98 0.05 -23.58
N ILE A 97 8.84 -0.77 -22.99
CA ILE A 97 8.76 -1.14 -21.59
C ILE A 97 9.23 0.04 -20.72
N ALA A 98 10.36 0.64 -21.07
CA ALA A 98 10.89 1.82 -20.38
C ALA A 98 9.89 2.98 -20.34
N ALA A 99 9.14 3.22 -21.44
CA ALA A 99 8.10 4.23 -21.49
C ALA A 99 6.99 4.03 -20.42
N LYS A 100 6.70 2.78 -20.02
CA LYS A 100 5.74 2.49 -18.94
C LYS A 100 6.32 2.85 -17.58
N GLY A 101 7.58 2.48 -17.32
CA GLY A 101 8.29 2.83 -16.10
C GLY A 101 8.43 4.34 -15.95
N ASN A 102 8.89 5.02 -16.99
CA ASN A 102 9.07 6.48 -17.02
C ASN A 102 7.75 7.24 -16.85
N ALA A 103 6.66 6.76 -17.46
CA ALA A 103 5.34 7.36 -17.25
C ALA A 103 4.93 7.31 -15.78
N GLY A 104 5.21 6.18 -15.12
CA GLY A 104 4.98 6.05 -13.69
C GLY A 104 5.91 6.93 -12.87
N ALA A 105 7.22 6.95 -13.15
CA ALA A 105 8.19 7.81 -12.47
C ALA A 105 7.76 9.29 -12.51
N VAL A 106 7.32 9.76 -13.67
CA VAL A 106 6.83 11.14 -13.85
C VAL A 106 5.51 11.39 -13.13
N ALA A 107 4.59 10.41 -13.13
CA ALA A 107 3.30 10.55 -12.45
C ALA A 107 3.40 10.47 -10.91
N TRP A 108 4.51 9.98 -10.38
CA TRP A 108 4.71 9.70 -8.95
C TRP A 108 5.83 10.49 -8.29
N CYS A 109 6.61 11.21 -9.10
CA CYS A 109 7.58 12.18 -8.65
C CYS A 109 6.92 13.17 -7.68
N GLN A 110 7.48 13.33 -6.49
CA GLN A 110 7.06 14.40 -5.57
C GLN A 110 7.97 15.62 -5.71
N ASP A 111 9.27 15.39 -5.77
CA ASP A 111 10.30 16.41 -5.67
C ASP A 111 11.21 16.38 -6.91
N ALA A 112 11.80 15.22 -7.21
CA ALA A 112 12.84 15.13 -8.22
C ALA A 112 12.73 13.92 -9.15
N VAL A 113 13.07 14.15 -10.42
CA VAL A 113 13.35 13.13 -11.42
C VAL A 113 14.75 13.33 -11.98
N TYR A 114 15.54 12.27 -11.94
CA TYR A 114 16.90 12.20 -12.45
C TYR A 114 16.94 11.45 -13.78
N ARG A 115 17.81 11.90 -14.68
CA ARG A 115 18.14 11.22 -15.93
C ARG A 115 19.63 11.34 -16.22
N LEU A 116 20.15 10.41 -17.00
CA LEU A 116 21.50 10.57 -17.55
C LEU A 116 21.51 11.79 -18.51
N PRO A 117 22.55 12.65 -18.51
CA PRO A 117 22.61 13.82 -19.39
C PRO A 117 22.47 13.48 -20.88
N SER A 118 23.04 12.35 -21.30
CA SER A 118 22.98 11.85 -22.68
C SER A 118 21.63 11.26 -23.10
N MET A 119 20.73 10.98 -22.15
CA MET A 119 19.41 10.42 -22.43
C MET A 119 18.42 11.56 -22.70
N PRO A 120 17.68 11.56 -23.83
CA PRO A 120 16.68 12.59 -24.09
C PRO A 120 15.52 12.49 -23.09
N TRP A 121 14.88 13.63 -22.82
CA TRP A 121 13.64 13.63 -22.04
C TRP A 121 12.54 12.85 -22.79
N PRO A 122 11.73 12.01 -22.13
CA PRO A 122 10.67 11.29 -22.80
C PRO A 122 9.65 12.25 -23.44
N ALA A 123 9.38 12.04 -24.73
CA ALA A 123 8.42 12.86 -25.47
C ALA A 123 7.03 12.86 -24.80
N HIS A 124 6.39 14.03 -24.76
CA HIS A 124 5.04 14.23 -24.22
C HIS A 124 4.85 13.88 -22.73
N ARG A 125 5.93 13.82 -21.94
CA ARG A 125 5.84 13.65 -20.47
C ARG A 125 6.06 14.98 -19.77
N LEU A 126 5.04 15.44 -19.06
CA LEU A 126 5.11 16.61 -18.19
C LEU A 126 5.15 16.13 -16.74
N LEU A 127 6.06 16.68 -15.95
CA LEU A 127 6.02 16.53 -14.50
C LEU A 127 4.71 17.10 -13.98
N ALA A 128 4.10 16.42 -13.01
CA ALA A 128 2.95 16.96 -12.33
C ALA A 128 3.34 18.31 -11.68
N LYS A 129 2.65 19.39 -12.04
CA LYS A 129 2.91 20.73 -11.47
C LYS A 129 2.50 20.85 -10.00
N THR A 130 1.63 19.95 -9.57
CA THR A 130 1.06 19.94 -8.23
C THR A 130 1.61 18.72 -7.51
N SER A 131 2.17 18.94 -6.32
CA SER A 131 2.54 17.84 -5.43
C SER A 131 1.31 16.97 -5.20
N LEU A 132 1.55 15.66 -5.18
CA LEU A 132 0.48 14.71 -5.27
C LEU A 132 -0.17 14.55 -3.90
N GLU A 133 -1.41 15.01 -3.76
CA GLU A 133 -2.15 14.84 -2.51
C GLU A 133 -2.54 13.37 -2.31
N VAL A 134 -1.85 12.69 -1.41
CA VAL A 134 -2.23 11.35 -0.96
C VAL A 134 -3.47 11.49 -0.08
N ARG A 135 -4.64 11.20 -0.66
CA ARG A 135 -5.89 11.19 0.11
C ARG A 135 -5.78 10.18 1.26
N PRO A 136 -6.00 10.58 2.52
CA PRO A 136 -5.95 9.65 3.64
C PRO A 136 -6.97 8.52 3.41
N PRO A 137 -6.60 7.26 3.71
CA PRO A 137 -7.53 6.14 3.54
C PRO A 137 -8.75 6.36 4.43
N ARG A 138 -9.94 6.25 3.83
CA ARG A 138 -11.20 6.24 4.59
C ARG A 138 -11.35 4.85 5.23
N LEU A 139 -10.89 4.73 6.47
CA LEU A 139 -11.06 3.52 7.26
C LEU A 139 -12.39 3.64 8.02
N SER A 140 -13.36 2.81 7.65
CA SER A 140 -14.55 2.56 8.47
C SER A 140 -14.39 1.18 9.10
N ALA A 141 -14.28 1.12 10.42
CA ALA A 141 -14.44 -0.13 11.16
C ALA A 141 -15.90 -0.22 11.62
N VAL A 142 -16.61 -1.23 11.14
CA VAL A 142 -17.90 -1.62 11.72
C VAL A 142 -17.59 -2.74 12.71
N PRO A 143 -18.09 -2.68 13.96
CA PRO A 143 -17.99 -3.81 14.87
C PRO A 143 -18.49 -5.05 14.14
N ALA A 144 -17.67 -6.10 14.10
CA ALA A 144 -18.15 -7.39 13.63
C ALA A 144 -19.31 -7.73 14.57
N GLN A 145 -20.54 -7.75 14.04
CA GLN A 145 -21.69 -8.27 14.77
C GLN A 145 -21.46 -9.76 14.91
N HIS A 146 -20.65 -10.14 15.90
CA HIS A 146 -20.61 -11.51 16.36
C HIS A 146 -21.99 -11.76 16.99
N PRO A 147 -22.71 -12.82 16.56
CA PRO A 147 -23.81 -13.31 17.36
C PRO A 147 -23.30 -13.55 18.79
N PRO A 148 -24.13 -13.34 19.84
CA PRO A 148 -23.72 -13.49 21.23
C PRO A 148 -23.21 -14.92 21.46
N GLY A 149 -21.92 -15.10 21.29
CA GLY A 149 -21.17 -16.30 21.57
C GLY A 149 -20.60 -16.20 22.98
N PRO A 150 -20.25 -17.34 23.60
CA PRO A 150 -19.61 -17.35 24.91
C PRO A 150 -18.38 -16.42 24.90
N LEU A 151 -18.22 -15.66 25.99
CA LEU A 151 -17.08 -14.76 26.22
C LEU A 151 -15.79 -15.42 25.71
N ALA A 152 -15.06 -14.71 24.86
CA ALA A 152 -13.78 -15.17 24.35
C ALA A 152 -12.83 -15.34 25.54
N ALA A 153 -12.65 -16.57 26.00
CA ALA A 153 -11.53 -16.91 26.84
C ALA A 153 -10.28 -16.74 25.98
N HIS A 154 -9.28 -16.01 26.47
CA HIS A 154 -8.00 -15.82 25.81
C HIS A 154 -6.91 -16.68 26.50
N PRO A 155 -6.97 -18.03 26.38
CA PRO A 155 -6.06 -18.93 27.09
C PRO A 155 -4.60 -18.79 26.62
N GLU A 156 -4.38 -18.30 25.40
CA GLU A 156 -3.05 -18.04 24.83
C GLU A 156 -2.30 -16.84 25.44
N ILE A 157 -2.94 -16.02 26.28
CA ILE A 157 -2.30 -14.85 26.89
C ILE A 157 -1.76 -15.24 28.26
N HIS A 158 -0.47 -15.55 28.32
CA HIS A 158 0.21 -15.98 29.55
C HIS A 158 0.52 -14.84 30.56
N ARG A 159 0.20 -13.60 30.21
CA ARG A 159 0.43 -12.41 31.04
C ARG A 159 -0.88 -11.94 31.69
N ASP A 160 -0.95 -12.10 33.00
CA ASP A 160 -2.18 -11.87 33.79
C ASP A 160 -2.64 -10.41 33.78
N ASP A 161 -1.69 -9.46 33.77
CA ASP A 161 -1.95 -8.02 33.66
C ASP A 161 -2.62 -7.67 32.31
N LEU A 162 -2.11 -8.24 31.23
CA LEU A 162 -2.64 -8.02 29.89
C LEU A 162 -4.01 -8.70 29.71
N ARG A 163 -4.21 -9.87 30.33
CA ARG A 163 -5.50 -10.56 30.35
C ARG A 163 -6.58 -9.72 31.05
N ALA A 164 -6.27 -9.19 32.23
CA ALA A 164 -7.19 -8.35 33.00
C ALA A 164 -7.61 -7.08 32.24
N ILE A 165 -6.68 -6.45 31.51
CA ILE A 165 -6.98 -5.28 30.67
C ILE A 165 -7.93 -5.64 29.53
N LEU A 166 -7.73 -6.79 28.87
CA LEU A 166 -8.57 -7.24 27.77
C LEU A 166 -9.98 -7.61 28.26
N GLU A 167 -10.09 -8.24 29.42
CA GLU A 167 -11.38 -8.53 30.07
C GLU A 167 -12.15 -7.25 30.42
N GLN A 168 -11.48 -6.23 30.96
CA GLN A 168 -12.09 -4.93 31.24
C GLN A 168 -12.61 -4.26 29.97
N LEU A 169 -11.85 -4.30 28.88
CA LEU A 169 -12.26 -3.72 27.61
C LEU A 169 -13.43 -4.46 26.97
N ALA A 170 -13.50 -5.78 27.13
CA ALA A 170 -14.64 -6.58 26.67
C ALA A 170 -15.92 -6.31 27.49
N ALA A 171 -15.80 -6.11 28.80
CA ALA A 171 -16.93 -5.82 29.68
C ALA A 171 -17.60 -4.46 29.37
N VAL A 172 -16.81 -3.44 29.03
CA VAL A 172 -17.33 -2.09 28.69
C VAL A 172 -18.22 -2.10 27.43
N HIS A 173 -18.16 -3.15 26.61
CA HIS A 173 -18.97 -3.28 25.38
C HIS A 173 -20.22 -4.13 25.57
N SER A 174 -20.48 -4.62 26.79
CA SER A 174 -21.59 -5.52 27.10
C SER A 174 -22.76 -4.84 27.82
N ASP A 175 -22.69 -3.56 28.17
CA ASP A 175 -23.82 -2.83 28.77
C ASP A 175 -24.82 -2.40 27.67
N PRO A 176 -26.04 -2.96 27.64
CA PRO A 176 -27.12 -2.40 26.82
C PRO A 176 -27.57 -1.06 27.42
N PRO A 177 -28.02 -0.09 26.61
CA PRO A 177 -28.66 1.10 27.15
C PRO A 177 -29.95 0.68 27.87
N THR A 178 -30.09 1.00 29.15
CA THR A 178 -31.30 0.78 29.93
C THR A 178 -32.47 1.54 29.28
N PRO A 179 -33.54 0.87 28.81
CA PRO A 179 -34.70 1.56 28.29
C PRO A 179 -35.67 1.90 29.43
N GLY A 180 -35.97 3.19 29.58
CA GLY A 180 -37.22 3.66 30.17
C GLY A 180 -37.34 3.66 31.69
N ALA A 181 -37.16 4.85 32.29
CA ALA A 181 -38.03 5.26 33.40
C ALA A 181 -38.96 6.36 32.87
N GLU A 182 -40.05 5.95 32.23
CA GLU A 182 -41.26 6.76 32.19
C GLU A 182 -41.72 6.97 33.65
N GLN A 183 -41.62 8.20 34.17
CA GLN A 183 -42.50 8.65 35.23
C GLN A 183 -43.51 9.61 34.62
N THR A 184 -44.64 9.07 34.19
CA THR A 184 -45.89 9.81 34.03
C THR A 184 -46.86 9.32 35.10
N GLY A 185 -47.30 10.20 36.01
CA GLY A 185 -48.45 9.85 36.86
C GLY A 185 -48.73 10.67 38.11
N ARG A 186 -49.24 11.90 37.93
CA ARG A 186 -50.33 12.56 38.70
C ARG A 186 -50.38 12.44 40.24
N ARG A 187 -50.32 13.56 40.94
CA ARG A 187 -51.50 14.33 41.42
C ARG A 187 -51.09 15.70 41.93
#